data_AF-A0A538DSS7-F1
#
_entry.id   AF-A0A538DSS7-F1
#
_cell.length_a   1.000
_cell.length_b   1.000
_cell.length_c   1.000
_cell.angle_alpha   90.00
_cell.angle_beta   90.00
_cell.angle_gamma   90.00
#
_symmetry.space_group_name_H-M   'P 1'
#
loop_
_entity.id
_entity.type
_entity.pdbx_description
1 polymer ?
#
loop_
_entity_poly.entity_id
_entity_poly.type
_entity_poly.pdbx_seq_one_letter_code
_entity_poly.pdbx_strand_id
1 'polypeptide(L)' 'MLEITGGGFSLRARFEEGAAPATAAAFRRLLPLESQIIHVRWSGEGGWI' A
#
# COMPACT_ATOMS: atom_id res chain seq x y z
N MET A 1 8.62 4.74 -8.21
CA MET A 1 8.71 4.30 -6.80
C MET A 1 7.47 4.79 -6.09
N LEU A 2 6.77 3.95 -5.34
CA LEU A 2 5.65 4.36 -4.49
C LEU A 2 6.21 4.80 -3.14
N GLU A 3 5.68 5.89 -2.59
CA GLU A 3 5.99 6.37 -1.25
C GLU A 3 4.76 6.19 -0.35
N ILE A 4 4.98 5.63 0.84
CA ILE A 4 3.95 5.37 1.84
C ILE A 4 4.39 6.07 3.12
N THR A 5 3.60 7.04 3.56
CA THR A 5 3.87 7.84 4.77
C THR A 5 2.81 7.60 5.82
N GLY A 6 3.20 7.37 7.07
CA GLY A 6 2.25 7.16 8.16
C GLY A 6 2.95 6.89 9.49
N GLY A 7 2.37 7.34 10.61
CA GLY A 7 2.91 7.10 11.95
C GLY A 7 4.33 7.63 12.18
N GLY A 8 4.76 8.65 11.43
CA GLY A 8 6.13 9.19 11.48
C GLY A 8 7.15 8.44 10.60
N PHE A 9 6.74 7.39 9.89
CA PHE A 9 7.59 6.63 8.99
C PHE A 9 7.39 7.04 7.54
N SER A 10 8.44 6.89 6.72
CA SER A 10 8.41 7.04 5.27
C SER A 10 9.02 5.80 4.64
N LEU A 11 8.19 5.04 3.92
CA LEU A 11 8.53 3.76 3.32
C LEU A 11 8.47 3.88 1.80
N ARG A 12 9.31 3.09 1.12
CA ARG A 12 9.32 3.02 -0.35
C ARG A 12 8.96 1.61 -0.80
N ALA A 13 8.15 1.54 -1.85
CA ALA A 13 7.70 0.30 -2.46
C ALA A 13 7.78 0.36 -3.99
N ARG A 14 7.74 -0.80 -4.63
CA ARG A 14 7.59 -0.94 -6.08
C ARG A 14 6.25 -1.58 -6.40
N PHE A 15 5.65 -1.19 -7.53
CA PHE A 15 4.50 -1.89 -8.07
C PHE A 15 4.97 -3.21 -8.71
N GLU A 16 4.19 -4.27 -8.52
CA GLU A 16 4.40 -5.57 -9.18
C GLU A 16 3.73 -5.59 -10.56
N GLU A 17 4.17 -4.71 -11.47
CA GLU A 17 3.49 -4.49 -12.77
C GLU A 17 3.53 -5.70 -13.69
N GLY A 18 4.54 -6.58 -13.55
CA GLY A 18 4.60 -7.83 -14.31
C GLY A 18 3.69 -8.92 -13.75
N ALA A 19 3.64 -9.07 -12.43
CA ALA A 19 2.89 -10.15 -11.77
C ALA A 19 1.41 -9.79 -11.54
N ALA A 20 1.08 -8.51 -11.38
CA ALA A 20 -0.28 -8.03 -11.09
C ALA A 20 -0.59 -6.70 -11.81
N PRO A 21 -0.58 -6.68 -13.17
CA PRO A 21 -0.71 -5.44 -13.95
C PRO A 21 -2.03 -4.70 -13.70
N ALA A 22 -3.16 -5.41 -13.61
CA ALA A 22 -4.46 -4.79 -13.39
C ALA A 22 -4.58 -4.14 -12.00
N THR A 23 -4.07 -4.82 -10.97
CA THR A 23 -4.06 -4.29 -9.59
C THR A 23 -3.16 -3.08 -9.47
N ALA A 24 -1.95 -3.12 -10.03
CA ALA A 24 -1.04 -1.99 -10.06
C ALA A 24 -1.67 -0.77 -10.76
N ALA A 25 -2.32 -0.98 -11.91
CA ALA A 25 -3.02 0.08 -12.63
C ALA A 25 -4.19 0.67 -11.82
N ALA A 26 -4.95 -0.15 -11.10
CA ALA A 26 -6.03 0.31 -10.23
C ALA A 26 -5.50 1.20 -9.10
N PHE A 27 -4.48 0.76 -8.37
CA PHE A 27 -3.87 1.57 -7.31
C PHE A 27 -3.27 2.87 -7.84
N ARG A 28 -2.59 2.86 -9.01
CA ARG A 28 -2.08 4.08 -9.63
C ARG A 28 -3.16 5.13 -9.89
N ARG A 29 -4.39 4.72 -10.21
CA ARG A 29 -5.54 5.62 -10.42
C ARG A 29 -6.12 6.16 -9.11
N LEU A 30 -5.92 5.47 -8.00
CA LEU A 30 -6.40 5.86 -6.67
C LEU A 30 -5.46 6.83 -5.95
N LEU A 31 -4.24 7.04 -6.45
CA LEU A 31 -3.27 7.90 -5.78
C LEU A 31 -3.53 9.39 -6.04
N PRO A 32 -3.29 10.27 -5.04
CA PRO A 32 -2.89 9.94 -3.67
C PRO A 32 -4.03 9.30 -2.87
N LEU A 33 -3.72 8.21 -2.17
CA LEU A 33 -4.68 7.51 -1.32
C LEU A 33 -4.37 7.85 0.14
N GLU A 34 -5.31 8.49 0.81
CA GLU A 34 -5.26 8.76 2.24
C GLU A 34 -6.26 7.83 2.95
N SER A 35 -5.78 7.05 3.91
CA SER A 35 -6.58 6.11 4.71
C SER A 35 -5.95 5.90 6.08
N GLN A 36 -6.63 5.17 6.96
CA GLN A 36 -6.15 4.80 8.28
C GLN A 36 -5.65 3.36 8.27
N ILE A 37 -4.38 3.17 8.67
CA ILE A 37 -3.82 1.82 8.81
C ILE A 37 -4.40 1.15 10.06
N ILE A 38 -4.94 -0.06 9.89
CA ILE A 38 -5.48 -0.89 10.97
C ILE A 38 -4.63 -2.15 11.08
N HIS A 39 -4.13 -2.44 12.29
CA HIS A 39 -3.38 -3.68 12.54
C HIS A 39 -4.30 -4.91 12.43
N VAL A 40 -3.78 -5.99 11.84
CA VAL A 40 -4.53 -7.24 11.69
C VAL A 40 -4.84 -7.89 13.03
N ARG A 41 -5.95 -8.65 13.08
CA ARG A 41 -6.31 -9.48 14.25
C ARG A 41 -5.94 -10.95 14.11
N TRP A 42 -5.82 -11.45 12.87
CA TRP A 42 -5.67 -12.89 12.61
C TRP A 42 -4.51 -13.25 11.68
N SER A 43 -3.97 -12.28 10.93
CA SER A 43 -2.93 -12.53 9.92
C SER A 43 -1.50 -12.40 10.43
N GLY A 44 -1.29 -12.24 11.74
CA GLY A 44 0.03 -12.06 12.33
C GLY A 44 0.59 -10.66 12.11
N GLU A 45 1.70 -10.54 11.38
CA GLU A 45 2.38 -9.27 11.13
C GLU A 45 1.84 -8.59 9.87
N GLY A 46 0.87 -7.67 10.02
CA GLY A 46 0.31 -6.93 8.89
C GLY A 46 -0.58 -5.74 9.26
N GLY A 47 -0.90 -4.91 8.27
CA GLY A 47 -1.85 -3.81 8.40
C GLY A 47 -2.71 -3.67 7.13
N TRP A 48 -3.93 -3.20 7.29
CA TRP A 48 -4.88 -2.94 6.19
C TRP A 48 -5.17 -1.44 6.08
N ILE A 49 -5.54 -1.02 4.87
CA ILE A 49 -6.02 0.34 4.54
C ILE A 49 -7.36 0.27 3.81
#